data_AF-A0ABD6CS08-F1
#
_entry.id   AF-A0ABD6CS08-F1
#
_cell.length_a   1.000
_cell.length_b   1.000
_cell.length_c   1.000
_cell.angle_alpha   90.00
_cell.angle_beta   90.00
_cell.angle_gamma   90.00
#
_symmetry.space_group_name_H-M   'P 1'
#
loop_
_entity.id
_entity.type
_entity.pdbx_description
1 polymer ?
#
loop_
_entity_poly.entity_id
_entity_poly.type
_entity_poly.pdbx_seq_one_letter_code
_entity_poly.pdbx_strand_id
1 'polypeptide(L)'
;MIRSTYFSALANGDVEPAPESKVLAVVRRDLPEWTEELVDRHVPTLAPPEDLLDSYKTVEKAADKDGQNEPRRIAWKTVDFEDRYREHLDKGPVQQVLEAVEQEAAQRAVWLVCWEASERWCHRRLLRERLEDEAERTFSTDVSLPPKENEYPGHRVDEIACDPGEHEFVGGPAPHTKVCDRCGLGLTTISDFLDQDARRSGVESR
;
A
#
# COMPACT_ATOMS: atom_id res chain seq x y z
N MET A 1 2.71 8.03 -0.82
CA MET A 1 3.21 8.36 0.55
C MET A 1 2.16 7.94 1.57
N ILE A 2 2.52 7.17 2.59
CA ILE A 2 1.60 6.75 3.66
C ILE A 2 1.76 7.67 4.88
N ARG A 3 0.64 8.05 5.49
CA ARG A 3 0.58 8.81 6.74
C ARG A 3 -0.44 8.18 7.67
N SER A 4 -0.36 8.50 8.94
CA SER A 4 -1.29 8.00 9.96
C SER A 4 -1.75 9.11 10.89
N THR A 5 -2.99 9.01 11.34
CA THR A 5 -3.60 9.93 12.30
C THR A 5 -4.71 9.22 13.08
N TYR A 6 -5.46 9.96 13.88
CA TYR A 6 -6.59 9.48 14.66
C TYR A 6 -7.80 10.39 14.53
N PHE A 7 -8.99 9.83 14.75
CA PHE A 7 -10.26 10.54 14.52
C PHE A 7 -10.35 11.89 15.24
N SER A 8 -9.93 11.97 16.51
CA SER A 8 -9.99 13.23 17.25
C SER A 8 -9.07 14.31 16.68
N ALA A 9 -7.91 13.95 16.10
CA ALA A 9 -7.04 14.94 15.45
C ALA A 9 -7.68 15.51 14.17
N LEU A 10 -8.40 14.68 13.41
CA LEU A 10 -9.15 15.16 12.24
C LEU A 10 -10.33 16.04 12.67
N ALA A 11 -11.12 15.57 13.64
CA ALA A 11 -12.31 16.27 14.12
C ALA A 11 -12.00 17.64 14.73
N ASN A 12 -10.84 17.78 15.37
CA ASN A 12 -10.42 19.03 16.00
C ASN A 12 -9.64 19.96 15.04
N GLY A 13 -9.31 19.51 13.82
CA GLY A 13 -8.43 20.25 12.91
C GLY A 13 -6.96 20.27 13.33
N ASP A 14 -6.53 19.39 14.25
CA ASP A 14 -5.12 19.24 14.63
C ASP A 14 -4.29 18.67 13.46
N VAL A 15 -4.94 17.92 12.57
CA VAL A 15 -4.37 17.37 11.34
C VAL A 15 -5.36 17.58 10.21
N GLU A 16 -4.92 18.25 9.15
CA GLU A 16 -5.72 18.49 7.95
C GLU A 16 -5.04 17.82 6.73
N PRO A 17 -5.56 16.66 6.27
CA PRO A 17 -5.15 16.08 5.00
C PRO A 17 -5.39 17.05 3.84
N ALA A 18 -4.46 17.12 2.90
CA ALA A 18 -4.66 17.92 1.69
C ALA A 18 -5.85 17.36 0.88
N PRO A 19 -6.63 18.19 0.15
CA PRO A 19 -7.85 17.76 -0.55
C PRO A 19 -7.67 16.61 -1.55
N GLU A 20 -6.47 16.49 -2.13
CA GLU A 20 -6.09 15.41 -3.05
C GLU A 20 -5.70 14.10 -2.34
N SER A 21 -5.50 14.14 -1.02
CA SER A 21 -5.18 12.97 -0.22
C SER A 21 -6.37 12.00 -0.13
N LYS A 22 -6.09 10.74 0.16
CA LYS A 22 -7.11 9.74 0.47
C LYS A 22 -7.10 9.43 1.96
N VAL A 23 -8.23 9.57 2.64
CA VAL A 23 -8.39 9.31 4.07
C VAL A 23 -9.16 8.02 4.29
N LEU A 24 -8.51 7.02 4.89
CA LEU A 24 -9.04 5.67 5.08
C LEU A 24 -9.21 5.36 6.58
N ALA A 25 -10.44 5.11 7.00
CA ALA A 25 -10.73 4.59 8.32
C ALA A 25 -10.45 3.09 8.39
N VAL A 26 -9.42 2.69 9.12
CA VAL A 26 -8.98 1.29 9.26
C VAL A 26 -9.41 0.71 10.60
N VAL A 27 -10.72 0.80 10.90
CA VAL A 27 -11.30 0.31 12.17
C VAL A 27 -12.27 -0.84 11.91
N ARG A 28 -12.31 -1.81 12.84
CA ARG A 28 -13.06 -3.05 12.64
C ARG A 28 -14.57 -2.85 12.74
N ARG A 29 -15.00 -2.06 13.72
CA ARG A 29 -16.41 -1.79 14.02
C ARG A 29 -16.92 -0.64 13.16
N ASP A 30 -18.24 -0.54 13.07
CA ASP A 30 -18.91 0.53 12.34
C ASP A 30 -18.52 1.92 12.86
N LEU A 31 -18.60 2.86 11.93
CA LEU A 31 -18.28 4.24 12.14
C LEU A 31 -19.51 5.02 12.63
N PRO A 32 -19.39 5.86 13.67
CA PRO A 32 -20.43 6.82 13.99
C PRO A 32 -20.66 7.80 12.83
N GLU A 33 -21.90 8.25 12.62
CA GLU A 33 -22.29 9.13 11.50
C GLU A 33 -21.38 10.37 11.37
N TRP A 34 -20.97 10.98 12.49
CA TRP A 34 -20.11 12.17 12.47
C TRP A 34 -18.72 11.94 11.85
N THR A 35 -18.28 10.68 11.74
CA THR A 35 -16.98 10.35 11.13
C THR A 35 -17.05 10.20 9.62
N GLU A 36 -18.24 10.07 9.03
CA GLU A 36 -18.42 9.88 7.58
C GLU A 36 -17.90 11.10 6.79
N GLU A 37 -18.00 12.29 7.35
CA GLU A 37 -17.48 13.52 6.74
C GLU A 37 -15.95 13.66 6.87
N LEU A 38 -15.33 12.90 7.77
CA LEU A 38 -13.89 13.00 8.06
C LEU A 38 -13.04 12.02 7.25
N VAL A 39 -13.66 11.01 6.64
CA VAL A 39 -12.95 9.93 5.94
C VAL A 39 -13.58 9.64 4.61
N ASP A 40 -12.77 9.37 3.58
CA ASP A 40 -13.29 9.04 2.26
C ASP A 40 -13.86 7.62 2.19
N ARG A 41 -13.35 6.71 3.02
CA ARG A 41 -13.73 5.31 3.00
C ARG A 41 -13.46 4.60 4.31
N HIS A 42 -14.42 3.77 4.73
CA HIS A 42 -14.23 2.78 5.79
C HIS A 42 -13.69 1.46 5.22
N VAL A 43 -12.59 0.98 5.79
CA VAL A 43 -11.86 -0.21 5.35
C VAL A 43 -11.65 -1.18 6.52
N PRO A 44 -12.71 -1.85 7.01
CA PRO A 44 -12.63 -2.75 8.16
C PRO A 44 -11.76 -3.99 7.86
N THR A 45 -11.59 -4.39 6.61
CA THR A 45 -10.74 -5.52 6.20
C THR A 45 -9.30 -5.39 6.71
N LEU A 46 -8.75 -4.16 6.68
CA LEU A 46 -7.40 -3.86 7.15
C LEU A 46 -7.31 -3.71 8.68
N ALA A 47 -8.43 -3.63 9.39
CA ALA A 47 -8.42 -3.57 10.84
C ALA A 47 -8.01 -4.94 11.44
N PRO A 48 -7.59 -5.00 12.72
CA PRO A 48 -7.36 -6.25 13.41
C PRO A 48 -8.59 -7.16 13.36
N PRO A 49 -8.43 -8.49 13.28
CA PRO A 49 -9.52 -9.45 13.47
C PRO A 49 -10.31 -9.15 14.74
N GLU A 50 -11.60 -9.44 14.72
CA GLU A 50 -12.50 -9.17 15.85
C GLU A 50 -12.08 -9.94 17.11
N ASP A 51 -11.73 -11.22 16.96
CA ASP A 51 -11.26 -12.08 18.04
C ASP A 51 -9.95 -11.55 18.67
N LEU A 52 -9.04 -11.03 17.85
CA LEU A 52 -7.80 -10.42 18.31
C LEU A 52 -8.08 -9.11 19.06
N LEU A 53 -8.95 -8.26 18.52
CA LEU A 53 -9.31 -6.99 19.13
C LEU A 53 -10.02 -7.17 20.47
N ASP A 54 -10.93 -8.14 20.56
CA ASP A 54 -11.67 -8.43 21.79
C ASP A 54 -10.76 -9.06 22.86
N SER A 55 -9.84 -9.94 22.46
CA SER A 55 -8.81 -10.48 23.35
C SER A 55 -7.93 -9.36 23.91
N TYR A 56 -7.44 -8.48 23.05
CA TYR A 56 -6.65 -7.31 23.44
C TYR A 56 -7.40 -6.43 24.43
N LYS A 57 -8.66 -6.07 24.12
CA LYS A 57 -9.48 -5.20 24.98
C LYS A 57 -9.80 -5.85 26.34
N THR A 58 -9.94 -7.17 26.37
CA THR A 58 -10.18 -7.92 27.61
C THR A 58 -8.96 -7.86 28.52
N VAL A 59 -7.76 -8.10 27.98
CA VAL A 59 -6.52 -8.02 28.77
C VAL A 59 -6.21 -6.58 29.19
N GLU A 60 -6.42 -5.59 28.31
CA GLU A 60 -6.20 -4.16 28.60
C GLU A 60 -7.05 -3.72 29.80
N LYS A 61 -8.34 -4.07 29.80
CA LYS A 61 -9.27 -3.75 30.89
C LYS A 61 -8.90 -4.45 32.20
N ALA A 62 -8.44 -5.70 32.13
CA ALA A 62 -8.00 -6.43 33.32
C ALA A 62 -6.75 -5.78 33.93
N ALA A 63 -5.73 -5.49 33.11
CA ALA A 63 -4.50 -4.85 33.56
C ALA A 63 -4.76 -3.44 34.14
N ASP A 64 -5.69 -2.67 33.54
CA ASP A 64 -6.10 -1.37 34.06
C ASP A 64 -6.80 -1.48 35.43
N LYS A 65 -7.73 -2.43 35.56
CA LYS A 65 -8.41 -2.71 36.84
C LYS A 65 -7.45 -3.14 37.94
N ASP A 66 -6.40 -3.87 37.58
CA ASP A 66 -5.35 -4.34 38.50
C ASP A 66 -4.31 -3.24 38.81
N GLY A 67 -4.46 -2.03 38.27
CA GLY A 67 -3.56 -0.90 38.51
C GLY A 67 -2.17 -1.10 37.89
N GLN A 68 -2.06 -1.92 36.85
CA GLN A 68 -0.79 -2.17 36.19
C GLN A 68 -0.30 -0.94 35.43
N ASN A 69 1.02 -0.76 35.39
CA ASN A 69 1.64 0.25 34.56
C ASN A 69 1.61 -0.19 33.08
N GLU A 70 1.28 0.73 32.17
CA GLU A 70 1.12 0.47 30.73
C GLU A 70 0.16 -0.71 30.37
N PRO A 71 -1.13 -0.70 30.75
CA PRO A 71 -2.08 -1.78 30.47
C PRO A 71 -2.13 -2.22 29.00
N ARG A 72 -1.97 -1.26 28.09
CA ARG A 72 -1.90 -1.47 26.64
C ARG A 72 -0.71 -2.30 26.20
N ARG A 73 0.47 -2.04 26.76
CA ARG A 73 1.69 -2.81 26.48
C ARG A 73 1.51 -4.24 26.95
N ILE A 74 0.94 -4.41 28.15
CA ILE A 74 0.64 -5.73 28.71
C ILE A 74 -0.32 -6.47 27.77
N ALA A 75 -1.45 -5.87 27.41
CA ALA A 75 -2.40 -6.45 26.49
C ALA A 75 -1.75 -6.84 25.15
N TRP A 76 -0.98 -5.92 24.56
CA TRP A 76 -0.30 -6.12 23.28
C TRP A 76 0.60 -7.36 23.29
N LYS A 77 1.39 -7.52 24.37
CA LYS A 77 2.31 -8.65 24.52
C LYS A 77 1.60 -9.94 24.92
N THR A 78 0.60 -9.88 25.79
CA THR A 78 -0.12 -11.06 26.27
C THR A 78 -0.90 -11.76 25.17
N VAL A 79 -1.41 -11.02 24.18
CA VAL A 79 -2.20 -11.60 23.09
C VAL A 79 -1.41 -11.83 21.80
N ASP A 80 -0.08 -11.66 21.85
CA ASP A 80 0.82 -11.71 20.68
C ASP A 80 0.29 -10.88 19.51
N PHE A 81 -0.11 -9.64 19.82
CA PHE A 81 -0.90 -8.82 18.90
C PHE A 81 -0.21 -8.60 17.57
N GLU A 82 1.10 -8.33 17.61
CA GLU A 82 1.88 -8.01 16.42
C GLU A 82 1.94 -9.20 15.46
N ASP A 83 2.29 -10.39 15.94
CA ASP A 83 2.43 -11.58 15.10
C ASP A 83 1.08 -11.98 14.50
N ARG A 84 0.03 -12.02 15.32
CA ARG A 84 -1.33 -12.36 14.87
C ARG A 84 -1.88 -11.35 13.87
N TYR A 85 -1.56 -10.07 14.05
CA TYR A 85 -2.00 -9.05 13.10
C TYR A 85 -1.21 -9.13 11.78
N ARG A 86 0.10 -9.37 11.82
CA ARG A 86 0.91 -9.58 10.60
C ARG A 86 0.41 -10.81 9.82
N GLU A 87 0.16 -11.92 10.50
CA GLU A 87 -0.45 -13.12 9.88
C GLU A 87 -1.82 -12.81 9.27
N HIS A 88 -2.63 -11.96 9.91
CA HIS A 88 -3.90 -11.52 9.33
C HIS A 88 -3.70 -10.70 8.05
N LEU A 89 -2.68 -9.84 7.99
CA LEU A 89 -2.36 -9.06 6.79
C LEU A 89 -1.99 -9.96 5.61
N ASP A 90 -1.39 -11.13 5.86
CA ASP A 90 -0.97 -12.09 4.82
C ASP A 90 -2.13 -12.93 4.22
N LYS A 91 -3.37 -12.72 4.67
CA LYS A 91 -4.54 -13.43 4.14
C LYS A 91 -4.99 -12.86 2.79
N GLY A 92 -5.32 -13.73 1.83
CA GLY A 92 -5.67 -13.33 0.45
C GLY A 92 -6.68 -12.18 0.31
N PRO A 93 -7.84 -12.18 1.01
CA PRO A 93 -8.78 -11.05 0.95
C PRO A 93 -8.23 -9.73 1.50
N VAL A 94 -7.28 -9.81 2.45
CA VAL A 94 -6.63 -8.64 3.04
C VAL A 94 -5.55 -8.11 2.10
N GLN A 95 -4.78 -9.01 1.47
CA GLN A 95 -3.77 -8.68 0.45
C GLN A 95 -4.36 -7.88 -0.71
N GLN A 96 -5.52 -8.28 -1.25
CA GLN A 96 -6.18 -7.52 -2.33
C GLN A 96 -6.53 -6.07 -1.92
N VAL A 97 -6.89 -5.86 -0.65
CA VAL A 97 -7.17 -4.52 -0.14
C VAL A 97 -5.88 -3.74 0.11
N LEU A 98 -4.81 -4.40 0.56
CA LEU A 98 -3.48 -3.80 0.69
C LEU A 98 -2.96 -3.31 -0.66
N GLU A 99 -3.00 -4.16 -1.70
CA GLU A 99 -2.58 -3.81 -3.06
C GLU A 99 -3.34 -2.58 -3.59
N ALA A 100 -4.65 -2.49 -3.34
CA ALA A 100 -5.45 -1.33 -3.73
C ALA A 100 -5.00 -0.06 -2.99
N VAL A 101 -4.64 -0.17 -1.70
CA VAL A 101 -4.11 0.96 -0.92
C VAL A 101 -2.70 1.36 -1.39
N GLU A 102 -1.85 0.39 -1.76
CA GLU A 102 -0.52 0.64 -2.31
C GLU A 102 -0.61 1.38 -3.66
N GLN A 103 -1.51 0.97 -4.55
CA GLN A 103 -1.77 1.65 -5.83
C GLN A 103 -2.26 3.10 -5.65
N GLU A 104 -3.11 3.33 -4.65
CA GLU A 104 -3.56 4.67 -4.27
C GLU A 104 -2.38 5.50 -3.71
N ALA A 105 -1.53 4.89 -2.89
CA ALA A 105 -0.37 5.52 -2.28
C ALA A 105 0.74 5.87 -3.28
N ALA A 106 0.78 5.20 -4.43
CA ALA A 106 1.67 5.54 -5.54
C ALA A 106 1.25 6.83 -6.26
N GLN A 107 -0.05 7.16 -6.24
CA GLN A 107 -0.61 8.32 -6.95
C GLN A 107 -0.79 9.54 -6.05
N ARG A 108 -1.07 9.32 -4.75
CA ARG A 108 -1.36 10.39 -3.78
C ARG A 108 -0.97 10.02 -2.36
N ALA A 109 -1.10 10.98 -1.45
CA ALA A 109 -0.95 10.70 -0.03
C ALA A 109 -2.16 9.90 0.49
N VAL A 110 -1.90 8.83 1.24
CA VAL A 110 -2.94 8.03 1.91
C VAL A 110 -2.80 8.18 3.41
N TRP A 111 -3.88 8.55 4.09
CA TRP A 111 -3.98 8.67 5.53
C TRP A 111 -4.73 7.50 6.14
N LEU A 112 -4.07 6.78 7.05
CA LEU A 112 -4.67 5.70 7.82
C LEU A 112 -5.20 6.27 9.15
N VAL A 113 -6.51 6.12 9.39
CA VAL A 113 -7.20 6.68 10.56
C VAL A 113 -7.70 5.57 11.48
N CYS A 114 -7.40 5.71 12.77
CA CYS A 114 -7.90 4.83 13.84
C CYS A 114 -8.39 5.67 15.03
N TRP A 115 -8.99 5.04 16.04
CA TRP A 115 -9.42 5.69 17.28
C TRP A 115 -8.29 6.07 18.21
N GLU A 116 -7.22 5.30 18.21
CA GLU A 116 -6.17 5.43 19.22
C GLU A 116 -5.29 6.66 18.94
N ALA A 117 -4.97 7.51 19.91
CA ALA A 117 -4.08 8.66 19.67
C ALA A 117 -2.60 8.21 19.55
N SER A 118 -2.20 7.21 20.32
CA SER A 118 -0.82 6.70 20.31
C SER A 118 -0.58 5.65 19.23
N GLU A 119 0.48 5.81 18.45
CA GLU A 119 0.86 4.80 17.44
C GLU A 119 1.59 3.60 18.05
N ARG A 120 2.18 3.75 19.25
CA ARG A 120 3.10 2.77 19.83
C ARG A 120 2.47 1.37 19.95
N TRP A 121 1.21 1.33 20.40
CA TRP A 121 0.42 0.12 20.61
C TRP A 121 -0.85 0.16 19.76
N CYS A 122 -0.72 0.58 18.50
CA CYS A 122 -1.82 0.58 17.54
C CYS A 122 -1.47 -0.21 16.29
N HIS A 123 -2.44 -0.94 15.75
CA HIS A 123 -2.30 -1.71 14.51
C HIS A 123 -1.94 -0.84 13.31
N ARG A 124 -2.35 0.43 13.29
CA ARG A 124 -2.03 1.35 12.18
C ARG A 124 -0.53 1.53 11.98
N ARG A 125 0.28 1.40 13.04
CA ARG A 125 1.73 1.43 12.96
C ARG A 125 2.24 0.24 12.13
N LEU A 126 1.79 -0.97 12.48
CA LEU A 126 2.15 -2.19 11.76
C LEU A 126 1.65 -2.18 10.31
N LEU A 127 0.45 -1.64 10.08
CA LEU A 127 -0.12 -1.49 8.74
C LEU A 127 0.68 -0.49 7.90
N ARG A 128 1.07 0.65 8.49
CA ARG A 128 1.93 1.64 7.83
C ARG A 128 3.29 1.05 7.49
N GLU A 129 3.95 0.40 8.45
CA GLU A 129 5.21 -0.33 8.23
C GLU A 129 5.08 -1.30 7.05
N ARG A 130 4.03 -2.13 7.01
CA ARG A 130 3.80 -3.09 5.92
C ARG A 130 3.57 -2.44 4.55
N LEU A 131 2.95 -1.25 4.49
CA LEU A 131 2.73 -0.53 3.23
C LEU A 131 3.99 0.25 2.79
N GLU A 132 4.79 0.72 3.74
CA GLU A 132 6.06 1.39 3.48
C GLU A 132 7.14 0.38 3.05
N ASP A 133 7.22 -0.78 3.71
CA ASP A 133 8.16 -1.86 3.38
C ASP A 133 7.95 -2.37 1.95
N GLU A 134 6.72 -2.61 1.51
CA GLU A 134 6.46 -3.04 0.14
C GLU A 134 6.67 -1.93 -0.89
N ALA A 135 6.40 -0.68 -0.54
CA ALA A 135 6.80 0.44 -1.39
C ALA A 135 8.32 0.43 -1.55
N GLU A 136 9.09 0.32 -0.47
CA GLU A 136 10.54 0.22 -0.54
C GLU A 136 11.01 -1.00 -1.33
N ARG A 137 10.35 -2.17 -1.24
CA ARG A 137 10.68 -3.35 -2.06
C ARG A 137 10.35 -3.18 -3.53
N THR A 138 9.27 -2.48 -3.85
CA THR A 138 8.88 -2.15 -5.22
C THR A 138 9.84 -1.12 -5.83
N PHE A 139 10.39 -0.22 -5.00
CA PHE A 139 11.41 0.76 -5.40
C PHE A 139 12.85 0.22 -5.29
N SER A 140 13.07 -0.85 -4.52
CA SER A 140 14.37 -1.51 -4.36
C SER A 140 14.71 -2.29 -5.61
N THR A 141 15.40 -1.60 -6.51
CA THR A 141 16.26 -2.16 -7.54
C THR A 141 17.58 -2.63 -6.92
N ASP A 142 17.52 -3.41 -5.83
CA ASP A 142 18.71 -4.13 -5.37
C ASP A 142 18.96 -5.31 -6.32
N VAL A 143 19.75 -5.02 -7.37
CA VAL A 143 20.21 -5.95 -8.41
C VAL A 143 21.00 -7.16 -7.83
N SER A 144 21.24 -7.19 -6.50
CA SER A 144 21.99 -8.24 -5.82
C SER A 144 21.13 -9.43 -5.37
N LEU A 145 19.80 -9.28 -5.30
CA LEU A 145 18.91 -10.40 -5.04
C LEU A 145 18.45 -11.00 -6.37
N PRO A 146 18.60 -12.32 -6.60
CA PRO A 146 18.09 -12.92 -7.82
C PRO A 146 16.58 -12.66 -7.88
N PRO A 147 16.05 -12.16 -9.01
CA PRO A 147 14.61 -12.05 -9.19
C PRO A 147 13.99 -13.40 -8.81
N LYS A 148 12.92 -13.39 -8.02
CA LYS A 148 12.07 -14.58 -7.95
C LYS A 148 11.80 -14.97 -9.39
N GLU A 149 12.19 -16.18 -9.74
CA GLU A 149 12.14 -16.74 -11.08
C GLU A 149 10.81 -16.35 -11.71
N ASN A 150 10.90 -15.34 -12.55
CA ASN A 150 9.81 -14.76 -13.30
C ASN A 150 9.25 -15.92 -14.12
N GLU A 151 7.95 -16.22 -13.98
CA GLU A 151 7.21 -17.22 -14.78
C GLU A 151 7.17 -16.88 -16.29
N TYR A 152 8.05 -16.00 -16.76
CA TYR A 152 8.16 -15.48 -18.11
C TYR A 152 9.44 -16.01 -18.78
N PRO A 153 9.35 -17.06 -19.61
CA PRO A 153 10.49 -17.51 -20.40
C PRO A 153 10.84 -16.46 -21.46
N GLY A 154 12.00 -15.80 -21.30
CA GLY A 154 12.62 -14.98 -22.35
C GLY A 154 12.83 -13.51 -22.05
N HIS A 155 12.38 -12.98 -20.90
CA HIS A 155 12.60 -11.58 -20.55
C HIS A 155 13.99 -11.40 -19.92
N ARG A 156 14.97 -10.96 -20.70
CA ARG A 156 16.19 -10.35 -20.14
C ARG A 156 15.90 -8.87 -19.94
N VAL A 157 15.58 -8.49 -18.71
CA VAL A 157 15.57 -7.08 -18.29
C VAL A 157 17.03 -6.69 -18.04
N ASP A 158 17.87 -6.79 -19.06
CA ASP A 158 19.21 -6.22 -18.99
C ASP A 158 18.97 -4.70 -19.15
N GLU A 159 19.17 -3.95 -18.06
CA GLU A 159 18.73 -2.57 -17.76
C GLU A 159 19.27 -1.49 -18.72
N ILE A 160 18.96 -1.56 -20.01
CA ILE A 160 19.29 -0.51 -20.97
C ILE A 160 18.01 -0.14 -21.72
N ALA A 161 17.46 1.04 -21.41
CA ALA A 161 16.43 1.65 -22.23
C ALA A 161 16.96 1.76 -23.66
N CYS A 162 16.22 1.24 -24.64
CA CYS A 162 16.60 1.40 -26.05
C CYS A 162 16.72 2.89 -26.40
N ASP A 163 17.63 3.20 -27.33
CA ASP A 163 17.71 4.54 -27.90
C ASP A 163 16.41 4.90 -28.65
N PRO A 164 16.06 6.20 -28.74
CA PRO A 164 14.85 6.63 -29.41
C PRO A 164 14.80 6.15 -30.87
N GLY A 165 13.81 5.29 -31.17
CA GLY A 165 13.62 4.70 -32.50
C GLY A 165 14.17 3.28 -32.67
N GLU A 166 14.90 2.74 -31.69
CA GLU A 166 15.44 1.37 -31.71
C GLU A 166 14.54 0.37 -30.96
N HIS A 167 13.23 0.44 -31.20
CA HIS A 167 12.26 -0.45 -30.57
C HIS A 167 11.73 -1.49 -31.56
N GLU A 168 11.96 -2.77 -31.27
CA GLU A 168 11.32 -3.89 -31.96
C GLU A 168 10.15 -4.40 -31.12
N PHE A 169 8.94 -4.41 -31.70
CA PHE A 169 7.70 -4.67 -30.97
C PHE A 169 7.13 -6.06 -31.22
N VAL A 170 6.89 -6.80 -30.14
CA VAL A 170 6.25 -8.12 -30.13
C VAL A 170 4.87 -8.06 -29.46
N GLY A 171 4.09 -9.14 -29.59
CA GLY A 171 2.79 -9.26 -28.93
C GLY A 171 2.94 -9.24 -27.41
N GLY A 172 2.21 -8.33 -26.75
CA GLY A 172 2.19 -8.20 -25.30
C GLY A 172 1.21 -9.16 -24.61
N PRO A 173 1.17 -9.14 -23.27
CA PRO A 173 0.37 -10.08 -22.46
C PRO A 173 -1.14 -9.86 -22.58
N ALA A 174 -1.58 -8.66 -22.99
CA ALA A 174 -2.98 -8.38 -23.26
C ALA A 174 -3.26 -8.41 -24.79
N PRO A 175 -4.47 -8.86 -25.20
CA PRO A 175 -4.86 -8.84 -26.60
C PRO A 175 -4.67 -7.45 -27.19
N HIS A 176 -4.03 -7.38 -28.36
CA HIS A 176 -3.74 -6.13 -29.09
C HIS A 176 -2.72 -5.19 -28.43
N THR A 177 -2.05 -5.61 -27.36
CA THR A 177 -0.91 -4.86 -26.80
C THR A 177 0.38 -5.22 -27.55
N LYS A 178 1.25 -4.24 -27.77
CA LYS A 178 2.60 -4.43 -28.28
C LYS A 178 3.62 -3.90 -27.28
N VAL A 179 4.65 -4.68 -26.99
CA VAL A 179 5.74 -4.33 -26.07
C VAL A 179 7.08 -4.47 -26.80
N CYS A 180 8.06 -3.65 -26.44
CA CYS A 180 9.41 -3.80 -26.96
C CYS A 180 10.03 -5.09 -26.41
N ASP A 181 10.58 -5.93 -27.27
CA ASP A 181 11.21 -7.21 -26.88
C ASP A 181 12.50 -7.04 -26.04
N ARG A 182 13.17 -5.88 -26.17
CA ARG A 182 14.38 -5.52 -25.44
C ARG A 182 14.10 -4.81 -24.12
N CYS A 183 13.39 -3.67 -24.16
CA CYS A 183 13.19 -2.85 -22.95
C CYS A 183 11.85 -3.08 -22.24
N GLY A 184 10.94 -3.90 -22.78
CA GLY A 184 9.67 -4.23 -22.16
C GLY A 184 8.61 -3.12 -22.17
N LEU A 185 8.92 -1.92 -22.67
CA LEU A 185 7.98 -0.79 -22.70
C LEU A 185 6.87 -1.00 -23.73
N GLY A 186 5.63 -0.70 -23.32
CA GLY A 186 4.46 -0.75 -24.18
C GLY A 186 4.41 0.42 -25.18
N LEU A 187 3.81 0.18 -26.35
CA LEU A 187 3.64 1.19 -27.40
C LEU A 187 2.94 2.48 -26.91
N THR A 188 2.02 2.33 -25.96
CA THR A 188 1.28 3.45 -25.34
C THR A 188 2.14 4.24 -24.35
N THR A 189 3.12 3.62 -23.71
CA THR A 189 3.97 4.23 -22.68
C THR A 189 5.12 5.03 -23.28
N ILE A 190 5.59 4.66 -24.48
CA ILE A 190 6.66 5.38 -25.20
C ILE A 190 6.17 6.73 -25.75
N SER A 191 4.86 6.92 -25.96
CA SER A 191 4.33 8.13 -26.62
C SER A 191 4.24 9.36 -25.71
N ASP A 192 4.27 9.20 -24.38
CA ASP A 192 3.90 10.30 -23.46
C ASP A 192 5.06 10.80 -22.56
N PHE A 193 6.19 10.11 -22.48
CA PHE A 193 7.27 10.51 -21.56
C PHE A 193 8.37 11.39 -22.18
N LEU A 194 8.44 11.49 -23.52
CA LEU A 194 9.49 12.24 -24.24
C LEU A 194 9.01 13.12 -25.40
N ASP A 195 7.69 13.26 -25.61
CA ASP A 195 7.10 14.02 -26.74
C ASP A 195 7.65 13.58 -28.13
N GLN A 196 7.91 12.27 -28.29
CA GLN A 196 8.43 11.70 -29.54
C GLN A 196 7.44 10.68 -30.09
N ASP A 197 6.87 11.01 -31.26
CA ASP A 197 5.95 10.15 -32.00
C ASP A 197 6.71 8.99 -32.65
N ALA A 198 6.70 7.82 -32.01
CA ALA A 198 7.33 6.58 -32.52
C ALA A 198 6.73 6.09 -33.86
N ARG A 199 5.69 6.75 -34.41
CA ARG A 199 5.16 6.46 -35.76
C ARG A 199 5.90 7.21 -36.87
N ARG A 200 6.78 8.17 -36.53
CA ARG A 200 7.54 8.98 -37.50
C ARG A 200 9.02 8.61 -37.54
N SER A 201 9.32 7.41 -38.00
CA SER A 201 10.61 7.09 -38.62
C SER A 201 10.45 6.10 -39.79
N GLY A 202 9.30 6.17 -40.46
CA GLY A 202 8.98 5.37 -41.64
C GLY A 202 8.61 6.22 -42.85
N VAL A 203 9.28 7.36 -43.09
CA VAL A 203 9.17 8.07 -44.37
C VAL A 203 10.54 8.64 -44.78
N GLU A 204 10.94 8.22 -45.99
CA GLU A 204 12.00 8.74 -46.87
C GLU A 204 13.46 8.33 -46.60
N SER A 205 13.90 7.32 -47.35
CA SER A 205 15.07 7.44 -48.24
C SER A 205 15.00 6.41 -49.38
N ARG A 206 14.94 6.95 -50.60
CA ARG A 206 15.18 6.40 -51.95
C ARG A 206 15.36 4.89 -52.16
#